data_AF-A0AAV4ZM38-F1
#
_entry.id   AF-A0AAV4ZM38-F1
#
_cell.length_a   1.000
_cell.length_b   1.000
_cell.length_c   1.000
_cell.angle_alpha   90.00
_cell.angle_beta   90.00
_cell.angle_gamma   90.00
#
_symmetry.space_group_name_H-M   'P 1'
#
loop_
_entity.id
_entity.type
_entity.pdbx_description
1 polymer ?
#
loop_
_entity_poly.entity_id
_entity_poly.type
_entity_poly.pdbx_seq_one_letter_code
_entity_poly.pdbx_strand_id
1 'polypeptide(L)' 'MDPKATASDSPFIQGRNARLYGKPVSECPYAEGTQERAAWMQAYEEAADTDANG' A
#
# COMPACT_ATOMS: atom_id res chain seq x y z
N MET A 1 9.18 20.91 15.34
CA MET A 1 9.52 19.72 14.53
C MET A 1 8.22 18.98 14.31
N ASP A 2 7.50 19.32 13.25
CA ASP A 2 6.42 18.45 12.78
C ASP A 2 7.09 17.14 12.37
N PRO A 3 6.86 16.04 13.08
CA PRO A 3 7.41 14.78 12.63
C PRO A 3 6.85 14.64 11.23
N LYS A 4 7.73 14.52 10.24
CA LYS A 4 7.41 13.80 9.02
C LYS A 4 6.53 12.64 9.47
N ALA A 5 5.22 12.74 9.21
CA ALA A 5 4.41 11.57 9.01
C ALA A 5 5.22 10.84 7.95
N THR A 6 6.01 9.88 8.44
CA THR A 6 7.04 9.21 7.66
C THR A 6 6.36 8.83 6.37
N ALA A 7 6.97 9.09 5.21
CA ALA A 7 6.36 8.72 3.93
C ALA A 7 5.76 7.29 3.93
N SER A 8 6.24 6.40 4.82
CA SER A 8 5.63 5.13 5.25
C SER A 8 4.14 5.10 5.61
N ASP A 9 3.52 6.17 6.12
CA ASP A 9 2.15 6.08 6.66
C ASP A 9 1.07 6.39 5.62
N SER A 10 1.42 6.94 4.46
CA SER A 10 0.42 7.16 3.41
C SER A 10 -0.16 5.82 2.92
N PRO A 11 -1.47 5.73 2.62
CA PRO A 11 -2.12 4.50 2.17
C PRO A 11 -1.39 3.84 1.00
N PHE A 12 -0.84 4.66 0.10
CA PHE A 12 0.01 4.23 -1.00
C PHE A 12 1.26 3.46 -0.53
N ILE A 13 2.04 3.98 0.43
CA ILE A 13 3.24 3.28 0.90
C ILE A 13 2.88 2.05 1.72
N GLN A 14 1.79 2.09 2.48
CA GLN A 14 1.27 0.92 3.18
C GLN A 14 0.90 -0.22 2.21
N GLY A 15 0.27 0.11 1.08
CA GLY A 15 -0.13 -0.86 0.05
C GLY A 15 1.07 -1.52 -0.64
N ARG A 16 2.03 -0.70 -1.07
CA ARG A 16 3.29 -1.21 -1.65
C ARG A 16 4.02 -2.14 -0.68
N ASN A 17 4.14 -1.72 0.58
CA ASN A 17 4.82 -2.51 1.62
C ASN A 17 4.09 -3.82 1.88
N ALA A 18 2.76 -3.81 1.97
CA ALA A 18 1.97 -5.03 2.16
C ALA A 18 2.32 -6.07 1.08
N ARG A 19 2.44 -5.66 -0.19
CA ARG A 19 2.87 -6.55 -1.26
C ARG A 19 4.30 -7.05 -1.09
N LEU A 20 5.26 -6.16 -0.83
CA LEU A 20 6.67 -6.51 -0.61
C LEU A 20 6.87 -7.48 0.57
N TYR A 21 6.02 -7.39 1.58
CA TYR A 21 6.04 -8.29 2.74
C TYR A 21 5.14 -9.53 2.57
N GLY A 22 4.52 -9.73 1.39
CA GLY A 22 3.67 -10.89 1.10
C GLY A 22 2.33 -10.91 1.85
N LYS A 23 1.86 -9.76 2.34
CA LYS A 23 0.52 -9.63 2.95
C LYS A 23 -0.56 -9.65 1.87
N PRO A 24 -1.70 -10.32 2.07
CA PRO A 24 -2.81 -10.31 1.12
C PRO A 24 -3.56 -8.96 1.10
N VAL A 25 -4.26 -8.67 -0.01
CA VAL A 25 -5.14 -7.48 -0.16
C VAL A 25 -6.24 -7.41 0.90
N SER A 26 -6.65 -8.55 1.46
CA SER A 26 -7.64 -8.62 2.55
C SER A 26 -7.14 -8.01 3.88
N GLU A 27 -5.83 -7.80 4.04
CA GLU A 27 -5.24 -7.08 5.18
C GLU A 27 -5.27 -5.55 5.00
N CYS A 28 -5.85 -5.04 3.90
CA CYS A 28 -6.02 -3.61 3.70
C CYS A 28 -6.90 -3.04 4.84
N PRO A 29 -6.40 -2.07 5.64
CA PRO A 29 -7.13 -1.54 6.78
C PRO A 29 -8.24 -0.55 6.39
N TYR A 30 -8.29 -0.15 5.12
CA TYR A 30 -9.19 0.88 4.62
C TYR A 30 -10.49 0.29 4.10
N ALA A 31 -11.61 0.94 4.42
CA ALA A 31 -12.93 0.52 3.98
C ALA A 31 -13.10 0.61 2.45
N GLU A 32 -14.00 -0.21 1.91
CA GLU A 32 -14.31 -0.17 0.49
C GLU A 32 -14.94 1.17 0.09
N GLY A 33 -14.46 1.74 -1.02
CA GLY A 33 -14.95 3.02 -1.54
C GLY A 33 -14.23 4.26 -0.99
N THR A 34 -13.28 4.13 -0.07
CA THR A 34 -12.45 5.26 0.37
C THR A 34 -11.30 5.55 -0.59
N GLN A 35 -10.84 6.80 -0.60
CA GLN A 35 -9.69 7.20 -1.42
C GLN A 35 -8.40 6.54 -0.93
N GLU A 36 -8.29 6.31 0.39
CA GLU A 36 -7.17 5.60 0.99
C GLU A 36 -7.07 4.15 0.49
N ARG A 37 -8.20 3.42 0.41
CA ARG A 37 -8.21 2.08 -0.16
C ARG A 37 -7.79 2.09 -1.63
N ALA A 38 -8.28 3.06 -2.41
CA ALA A 38 -7.89 3.19 -3.82
C ALA A 38 -6.38 3.40 -3.97
N ALA A 39 -5.78 4.29 -3.18
CA ALA A 39 -4.35 4.53 -3.19
C ALA A 39 -3.53 3.33 -2.69
N TRP A 40 -4.02 2.62 -1.67
CA TRP A 40 -3.40 1.39 -1.16
C TRP A 40 -3.42 0.27 -2.20
N MET A 41 -4.57 0.03 -2.84
CA MET A 41 -4.73 -1.01 -3.87
C MET A 41 -3.85 -0.72 -5.08
N GLN A 42 -3.86 0.52 -5.58
CA GLN A 42 -3.00 0.92 -6.69
C GLN A 42 -1.53 0.56 -6.42
N ALA A 43 -0.99 0.97 -5.26
CA ALA A 43 0.40 0.70 -4.92
C ALA A 43 0.70 -0.80 -4.68
N TYR A 44 -0.26 -1.53 -4.13
CA TYR A 44 -0.17 -2.98 -3.93
C TYR A 44 -0.11 -3.74 -5.26
N GLU A 45 -0.94 -3.33 -6.22
CA GLU A 45 -1.00 -3.88 -7.58
C GLU A 45 0.27 -3.54 -8.38
N GLU A 46 0.76 -2.30 -8.32
CA GLU A 46 2.01 -1.91 -8.99
C GLU A 46 3.24 -2.65 -8.44
N ALA A 47 3.28 -2.89 -7.13
CA ALA A 47 4.32 -3.73 -6.53
C ALA A 47 4.23 -5.21 -6.95
N ALA A 48 3.03 -5.70 -7.29
CA ALA A 48 2.83 -7.08 -7.69
C ALA A 48 3.42 -7.37 -9.07
N ASP A 49 3.31 -6.42 -9.99
CA ASP A 49 3.87 -6.50 -11.35
C ASP A 49 5.40 -6.43 -11.34
N THR A 50 5.96 -5.68 -10.38
CA THR A 50 7.41 -5.52 -10.21
C THR A 50 8.09 -6.81 -9.74
N ASP A 51 7.46 -7.58 -8.85
CA ASP A 51 8.01 -8.84 -8.31
C ASP A 51 7.97 -10.00 -9.31
N ALA A 52 7.07 -9.94 -10.31
CA ALA A 52 6.92 -10.99 -11.33
C ALA A 52 8.01 -10.97 -12.43
N ASN A 53 8.88 -9.96 -12.43
CA ASN A 53 9.97 -9.80 -13.41
C ASN A 53 11.39 -9.82 -12.78
N GLY A 54 11.52 -10.25 -11.51
CA GLY A 54 12.78 -10.34 -10.76
C GLY A 54 13.46 -11.70 -10.80
#